data_AF-A0AAJ2E2N1-F1
#
_entry.id   AF-A0AAJ2E2N1-F1
#
_cell.length_a   1.000
_cell.length_b   1.000
_cell.length_c   1.000
_cell.angle_alpha   90.00
_cell.angle_beta   90.00
_cell.angle_gamma   90.00
#
_symmetry.space_group_name_H-M   'P 1'
#
loop_
_entity.id
_entity.type
_entity.pdbx_description
1 polymer ?
#
loop_
_entity_poly.entity_id
_entity_poly.type
_entity_poly.pdbx_seq_one_letter_code
_entity_poly.pdbx_strand_id
1 'polypeptide(L)'
;MTLDEVISEFDRGLRSMAGISRMSRPVPEPNALGQSEMSLPGIDEPALDEKERSHAAGLMRVNHVGEVCAQALYQAQKLATNSPQLKASFEHAAREEEDHLAWTSKRLRDLDSRPSLLNPLWYAGALAIGFAAGRLGDRASLGFMAETERQVEQHLDGHMKTLPQNDHASRAIVEQMRQDEAAHAAAAIGAGGGEVPFPVRALMRAASKIMTRTAYYI
;
A
#
# COMPACT_ATOMS: atom_id res chain seq x y z
N MET A 1 2.02 3.41 -27.09
CA MET A 1 1.11 3.94 -26.07
C MET A 1 0.12 4.83 -26.80
N THR A 2 -1.18 4.59 -26.66
CA THR A 2 -2.22 5.43 -27.27
C THR A 2 -2.48 6.67 -26.42
N LEU A 3 -3.13 7.69 -26.97
CA LEU A 3 -3.53 8.88 -26.19
C LEU A 3 -4.51 8.49 -25.07
N ASP A 4 -5.39 7.54 -25.32
CA ASP A 4 -6.36 7.02 -24.34
C ASP A 4 -5.67 6.33 -23.17
N GLU A 5 -4.59 5.57 -23.42
CA GLU A 5 -3.78 4.97 -22.37
C GLU A 5 -3.14 6.06 -21.50
N VAL A 6 -2.58 7.11 -22.10
CA VAL A 6 -1.97 8.23 -21.34
C VAL A 6 -3.00 8.94 -20.46
N ILE A 7 -4.20 9.21 -21.00
CA ILE A 7 -5.28 9.86 -20.26
C ILE A 7 -5.75 8.97 -19.10
N SER A 8 -5.90 7.67 -19.35
CA SER A 8 -6.35 6.71 -18.32
C SER A 8 -5.34 6.59 -17.17
N GLU A 9 -4.05 6.53 -17.49
CA GLU A 9 -2.98 6.48 -16.50
C GLU A 9 -2.86 7.80 -15.71
N PHE A 10 -3.13 8.94 -16.34
CA PHE A 10 -3.17 10.22 -15.67
C PHE A 10 -4.38 10.34 -14.72
N ASP A 11 -5.58 9.95 -15.17
CA ASP A 11 -6.79 9.91 -14.35
C ASP A 11 -6.61 9.00 -13.13
N ARG A 12 -6.03 7.81 -13.32
CA ARG A 12 -5.72 6.90 -12.21
C ARG A 12 -4.78 7.55 -11.20
N GLY A 13 -3.72 8.21 -11.66
CA GLY A 13 -2.81 8.93 -10.77
C GLY A 13 -3.50 10.02 -9.95
N LEU A 14 -4.37 10.83 -10.57
CA LEU A 14 -5.15 11.85 -9.87
C LEU A 14 -6.05 11.24 -8.79
N ARG A 15 -6.75 10.13 -9.11
CA ARG A 15 -7.60 9.42 -8.16
C ARG A 15 -6.82 8.87 -6.98
N SER A 16 -5.66 8.26 -7.24
CA SER A 16 -4.81 7.72 -6.19
C SER A 16 -4.34 8.81 -5.22
N MET A 17 -3.89 9.96 -5.75
CA MET A 17 -3.45 11.08 -4.91
C MET A 17 -4.59 11.70 -4.10
N ALA A 18 -5.79 11.78 -4.68
CA ALA A 18 -6.98 12.35 -4.04
C ALA A 18 -7.67 11.39 -3.04
N GLY A 19 -7.26 10.12 -2.98
CA GLY A 19 -7.93 9.11 -2.15
C GLY A 19 -9.33 8.73 -2.67
N ILE A 20 -9.56 8.91 -3.98
CA ILE A 20 -10.84 8.58 -4.66
C ILE A 20 -10.66 7.27 -5.40
N SER A 21 -10.44 6.19 -4.64
CA SER A 21 -10.24 4.84 -5.16
C SER A 21 -11.53 4.04 -5.12
N ARG A 22 -11.72 3.16 -6.12
CA ARG A 22 -12.88 2.27 -6.15
C ARG A 22 -12.57 0.96 -5.43
N MET A 23 -13.47 0.55 -4.55
CA MET A 23 -13.44 -0.78 -3.94
C MET A 23 -14.06 -1.79 -4.90
N SER A 24 -13.27 -2.76 -5.34
CA SER A 24 -13.73 -3.96 -6.04
C SER A 24 -13.98 -5.12 -5.07
N ARG A 25 -13.22 -5.17 -3.96
CA ARG A 25 -13.36 -6.13 -2.87
C ARG A 25 -13.99 -5.48 -1.63
N PRO A 26 -14.77 -6.24 -0.82
CA PRO A 26 -15.28 -5.74 0.46
C PRO A 26 -14.14 -5.37 1.41
N VAL A 27 -14.40 -4.48 2.37
CA VAL A 27 -13.45 -4.18 3.45
C VAL A 27 -13.21 -5.46 4.27
N PRO A 28 -11.96 -5.81 4.59
CA PRO A 28 -11.67 -6.95 5.45
C PRO A 28 -12.34 -6.81 6.82
N GLU A 29 -13.12 -7.81 7.19
CA GLU A 29 -13.79 -7.87 8.49
C GLU A 29 -12.90 -8.59 9.52
N PRO A 30 -12.95 -8.20 10.82
CA PRO A 30 -12.21 -8.90 11.84
C PRO A 30 -12.65 -10.36 11.97
N ASN A 31 -11.69 -11.27 12.15
CA ASN A 31 -11.97 -12.69 12.19
C ASN A 31 -12.85 -13.05 13.40
N ALA A 32 -14.02 -13.66 13.16
CA ALA A 32 -15.03 -13.97 14.18
C ALA A 32 -14.51 -14.90 15.31
N LEU A 33 -13.43 -15.63 15.07
CA LEU A 33 -12.79 -16.54 16.05
C LEU A 33 -12.17 -15.82 17.26
N GLY A 34 -11.93 -14.51 17.18
CA GLY A 34 -11.54 -13.68 18.34
C GLY A 34 -12.71 -12.91 18.96
N GLN A 35 -13.85 -12.84 18.27
CA GLN A 35 -15.05 -12.16 18.73
C GLN A 35 -15.93 -13.09 19.60
N SER A 36 -15.84 -14.42 19.42
CA SER A 36 -16.77 -15.34 20.08
C SER A 36 -16.60 -15.49 21.59
N GLU A 37 -15.46 -15.10 22.19
CA GLU A 37 -15.30 -15.15 23.65
C GLU A 37 -15.67 -13.83 24.36
N MET A 38 -15.87 -12.73 23.63
CA MET A 38 -16.08 -11.40 24.23
C MET A 38 -17.28 -10.62 23.68
N SER A 39 -17.80 -10.99 22.50
CA SER A 39 -18.98 -10.35 21.91
C SER A 39 -20.26 -10.99 22.44
N LEU A 40 -20.67 -10.58 23.65
CA LEU A 40 -22.05 -10.73 24.10
C LEU A 40 -22.96 -9.89 23.17
N PRO A 41 -24.13 -10.39 22.73
CA PRO A 41 -25.06 -9.59 21.94
C PRO A 41 -25.45 -8.33 22.71
N GLY A 42 -25.06 -7.16 22.20
CA GLY A 42 -25.33 -5.85 22.80
C GLY A 42 -24.12 -5.13 23.42
N ILE A 43 -22.90 -5.67 23.31
CA ILE A 43 -21.67 -4.93 23.66
C ILE A 43 -21.03 -4.41 22.37
N ASP A 44 -21.10 -3.10 22.14
CA ASP A 44 -20.34 -2.42 21.09
C ASP A 44 -18.83 -2.65 21.30
N GLU A 45 -18.05 -2.73 20.22
CA GLU A 45 -16.59 -2.76 20.31
C GLU A 45 -16.11 -1.65 21.25
N PRO A 46 -15.19 -1.93 22.20
CA PRO A 46 -14.73 -0.92 23.13
C PRO A 46 -14.14 0.26 22.34
N ALA A 47 -14.80 1.42 22.48
CA ALA A 47 -14.45 2.61 21.72
C ALA A 47 -12.99 3.01 22.01
N LEU A 48 -12.21 3.23 20.93
CA LEU A 48 -10.85 3.74 21.04
C LEU A 48 -10.84 5.08 21.77
N ASP A 49 -9.92 5.23 22.71
CA ASP A 49 -9.65 6.54 23.29
C ASP A 49 -9.03 7.49 22.24
N GLU A 50 -8.96 8.79 22.56
CA GLU A 50 -8.46 9.78 21.62
C GLU A 50 -7.01 9.54 21.19
N LYS A 51 -6.16 9.06 22.09
CA LYS A 51 -4.76 8.78 21.82
C LYS A 51 -4.61 7.54 20.95
N GLU A 52 -5.39 6.50 21.22
CA GLU A 52 -5.45 5.28 20.42
C GLU A 52 -5.97 5.56 19.01
N ARG A 53 -7.05 6.35 18.88
CA ARG A 53 -7.61 6.79 17.60
C ARG A 53 -6.60 7.59 16.79
N SER A 54 -5.94 8.57 17.41
CA SER A 54 -4.90 9.37 16.77
C SER A 54 -3.71 8.52 16.32
N HIS A 55 -3.30 7.54 17.15
CA HIS A 55 -2.23 6.61 16.81
C HIS A 55 -2.60 5.71 15.63
N ALA A 56 -3.76 5.07 15.68
CA ALA A 56 -4.29 4.25 14.59
C ALA A 56 -4.40 5.05 13.28
N ALA A 57 -4.90 6.28 13.37
CA ALA A 57 -5.01 7.18 12.22
C ALA A 57 -3.63 7.52 11.62
N GLY A 58 -2.61 7.72 12.47
CA GLY A 58 -1.23 7.89 12.04
C GLY A 58 -0.71 6.69 11.24
N LEU A 59 -0.91 5.47 11.75
CA LEU A 59 -0.48 4.24 11.08
C LEU A 59 -1.26 3.99 9.77
N MET A 60 -2.57 4.20 9.77
CA MET A 60 -3.39 4.04 8.56
C MET A 60 -3.04 5.07 7.48
N ARG A 61 -2.58 6.27 7.86
CA ARG A 61 -2.09 7.25 6.89
C ARG A 61 -0.76 6.84 6.28
N VAL A 62 0.11 6.21 7.07
CA VAL A 62 1.35 5.61 6.54
C VAL A 62 1.03 4.51 5.54
N ASN A 63 0.11 3.60 5.87
CA ASN A 63 -0.34 2.54 4.95
C ASN A 63 -0.89 3.16 3.66
N HIS A 64 -1.81 4.11 3.77
CA HIS A 64 -2.37 4.82 2.62
C HIS A 64 -1.30 5.46 1.72
N VAL A 65 -0.27 6.10 2.30
CA VAL A 65 0.82 6.68 1.50
C VAL A 65 1.66 5.58 0.83
N GLY A 66 1.84 4.44 1.47
CA GLY A 66 2.41 3.23 0.87
C GLY A 66 1.67 2.85 -0.41
N GLU A 67 0.34 2.74 -0.33
CA GLU A 67 -0.50 2.39 -1.48
C GLU A 67 -0.45 3.42 -2.62
N VAL A 68 -0.40 4.72 -2.28
CA VAL A 68 -0.20 5.79 -3.28
C VAL A 68 1.14 5.61 -4.01
N CYS A 69 2.20 5.23 -3.29
CA CYS A 69 3.49 4.94 -3.88
C CYS A 69 3.47 3.66 -4.73
N ALA A 70 2.83 2.59 -4.26
CA ALA A 70 2.70 1.32 -4.99
C ALA A 70 1.99 1.52 -6.34
N GLN A 71 0.87 2.26 -6.35
CA GLN A 71 0.18 2.66 -7.58
C GLN A 71 1.12 3.36 -8.57
N ALA A 72 1.91 4.32 -8.10
CA ALA A 72 2.87 5.05 -8.92
C ALA A 72 3.99 4.14 -9.44
N LEU A 73 4.50 3.21 -8.63
CA LEU A 73 5.54 2.27 -9.01
C LEU A 73 5.06 1.31 -10.10
N TYR A 74 3.92 0.65 -9.90
CA TYR A 74 3.35 -0.27 -10.88
C TYR A 74 2.99 0.43 -12.19
N GLN A 75 2.43 1.63 -12.10
CA GLN A 75 2.21 2.49 -13.26
C GLN A 75 3.51 2.72 -14.04
N ALA A 76 4.55 3.19 -13.36
CA ALA A 76 5.80 3.54 -14.00
C ALA A 76 6.51 2.32 -14.63
N GLN A 77 6.52 1.19 -13.93
CA GLN A 77 7.15 -0.04 -14.40
C GLN A 77 6.37 -0.65 -15.58
N LYS A 78 5.03 -0.56 -15.56
CA LYS A 78 4.18 -0.92 -16.71
C LYS A 78 4.50 -0.10 -17.95
N LEU A 79 4.70 1.21 -17.78
CA LEU A 79 5.04 2.12 -18.88
C LEU A 79 6.45 1.87 -19.42
N ALA A 80 7.37 1.35 -18.60
CA ALA A 80 8.76 1.11 -18.96
C ALA A 80 9.00 -0.25 -19.63
N THR A 81 8.22 -1.28 -19.31
CA THR A 81 8.40 -2.62 -19.89
C THR A 81 7.73 -2.75 -21.27
N ASN A 82 8.30 -3.61 -22.13
CA ASN A 82 7.67 -4.03 -23.39
C ASN A 82 6.95 -5.38 -23.28
N SER A 83 7.14 -6.12 -22.18
CA SER A 83 6.56 -7.45 -22.01
C SER A 83 5.05 -7.38 -21.72
N PRO A 84 4.18 -7.95 -22.57
CA PRO A 84 2.74 -7.98 -22.32
C PRO A 84 2.38 -8.70 -21.02
N GLN A 85 3.12 -9.75 -20.67
CA GLN A 85 2.90 -10.54 -19.45
C GLN A 85 3.20 -9.70 -18.20
N LEU A 86 4.30 -8.94 -18.20
CA LEU A 86 4.63 -8.07 -17.07
C LEU A 86 3.63 -6.91 -16.95
N LYS A 87 3.19 -6.33 -18.07
CA LYS A 87 2.13 -5.31 -18.03
C LYS A 87 0.86 -5.82 -17.36
N ALA A 88 0.41 -7.03 -17.75
CA ALA A 88 -0.76 -7.65 -17.13
C ALA A 88 -0.54 -7.91 -15.63
N SER A 89 0.67 -8.30 -15.22
CA SER A 89 1.03 -8.48 -13.81
C SER A 89 0.95 -7.17 -13.03
N PHE A 90 1.55 -6.09 -13.53
CA PHE A 90 1.49 -4.77 -12.87
C PHE A 90 0.06 -4.22 -12.82
N GLU A 91 -0.75 -4.46 -13.85
CA GLU A 91 -2.16 -4.06 -13.81
C GLU A 91 -2.98 -4.86 -12.82
N HIS A 92 -2.63 -6.13 -12.61
CA HIS A 92 -3.28 -6.93 -11.58
C HIS A 92 -2.94 -6.44 -10.18
N ALA A 93 -1.66 -6.25 -9.88
CA ALA A 93 -1.22 -5.73 -8.60
C ALA A 93 -1.82 -4.33 -8.34
N ALA A 94 -1.78 -3.44 -9.34
CA ALA A 94 -2.40 -2.11 -9.23
C ALA A 94 -3.91 -2.13 -8.96
N ARG A 95 -4.66 -3.16 -9.39
CA ARG A 95 -6.07 -3.29 -9.01
C ARG A 95 -6.23 -3.70 -7.55
N GLU A 96 -5.36 -4.57 -7.06
CA GLU A 96 -5.40 -5.01 -5.66
C GLU A 96 -5.02 -3.87 -4.71
N GLU A 97 -4.01 -3.04 -5.04
CA GLU A 97 -3.70 -1.87 -4.18
C GLU A 97 -4.75 -0.77 -4.29
N GLU A 98 -5.58 -0.75 -5.34
CA GLU A 98 -6.69 0.19 -5.40
C GLU A 98 -7.72 -0.13 -4.31
N ASP A 99 -7.93 -1.42 -4.02
CA ASP A 99 -8.73 -1.86 -2.88
C ASP A 99 -8.08 -1.45 -1.57
N HIS A 100 -6.77 -1.69 -1.39
CA HIS A 100 -6.04 -1.30 -0.17
C HIS A 100 -6.10 0.21 0.07
N LEU A 101 -5.89 1.00 -0.98
CA LEU A 101 -5.98 2.45 -0.95
C LEU A 101 -7.39 2.91 -0.56
N ALA A 102 -8.41 2.24 -1.07
CA ALA A 102 -9.79 2.54 -0.71
C ALA A 102 -10.11 2.14 0.74
N TRP A 103 -9.65 0.98 1.21
CA TRP A 103 -9.86 0.49 2.57
C TRP A 103 -9.18 1.40 3.59
N THR A 104 -7.92 1.77 3.35
CA THR A 104 -7.16 2.70 4.19
C THR A 104 -7.78 4.09 4.19
N SER A 105 -8.24 4.58 3.03
CA SER A 105 -8.99 5.85 2.92
C SER A 105 -10.28 5.83 3.73
N LYS A 106 -11.05 4.74 3.64
CA LYS A 106 -12.27 4.58 4.43
C LYS A 106 -11.96 4.56 5.91
N ARG A 107 -10.95 3.79 6.32
CA ARG A 107 -10.60 3.67 7.74
C ARG A 107 -10.11 5.00 8.33
N LEU A 108 -9.37 5.80 7.57
CA LEU A 108 -9.00 7.15 7.98
C LEU A 108 -10.22 8.01 8.27
N ARG A 109 -11.26 7.95 7.45
CA ARG A 109 -12.53 8.65 7.71
C ARG A 109 -13.25 8.11 8.94
N ASP A 110 -13.30 6.79 9.12
CA ASP A 110 -13.91 6.16 10.30
C ASP A 110 -13.18 6.54 11.61
N LEU A 111 -11.89 6.88 11.53
CA LEU A 111 -11.05 7.37 12.62
C LEU A 111 -11.08 8.91 12.77
N ASP A 112 -11.97 9.61 12.06
CA ASP A 112 -12.06 11.09 12.03
C ASP A 112 -10.73 11.77 11.62
N SER A 113 -10.09 11.20 10.59
CA SER A 113 -8.79 11.63 10.08
C SER A 113 -8.80 11.72 8.55
N ARG A 114 -7.65 12.06 7.98
CA ARG A 114 -7.46 12.30 6.55
C ARG A 114 -6.19 11.64 6.00
N PRO A 115 -6.13 11.40 4.68
CA PRO A 115 -4.89 11.06 3.96
C PRO A 115 -3.81 12.14 4.10
N SER A 116 -2.58 11.81 3.69
CA SER A 116 -1.45 12.75 3.74
C SER A 116 -1.60 13.90 2.76
N LEU A 117 -1.25 15.12 3.18
CA LEU A 117 -1.19 16.28 2.26
C LEU A 117 -0.07 16.16 1.23
N LEU A 118 0.92 15.30 1.50
CA LEU A 118 2.10 15.13 0.65
C LEU A 118 1.93 14.02 -0.39
N ASN A 119 0.72 13.44 -0.53
CA ASN A 119 0.44 12.42 -1.56
C ASN A 119 0.96 12.79 -2.95
N PRO A 120 0.81 14.04 -3.46
CA PRO A 120 1.36 14.39 -4.77
C PRO A 120 2.88 14.29 -4.86
N LEU A 121 3.59 14.65 -3.80
CA LEU A 121 5.05 14.54 -3.73
C LEU A 121 5.49 13.07 -3.71
N TRP A 122 4.82 12.25 -2.88
CA TRP A 122 5.11 10.83 -2.76
C TRP A 122 4.85 10.09 -4.07
N TYR A 123 3.69 10.34 -4.68
CA TYR A 123 3.33 9.77 -5.98
C TYR A 123 4.34 10.12 -7.06
N ALA A 124 4.71 11.40 -7.20
CA ALA A 124 5.66 11.84 -8.21
C ALA A 124 7.06 11.22 -8.00
N GLY A 125 7.52 11.14 -6.76
CA GLY A 125 8.81 10.51 -6.42
C GLY A 125 8.82 9.01 -6.73
N ALA A 126 7.76 8.30 -6.31
CA ALA A 126 7.61 6.88 -6.58
C ALA A 126 7.52 6.59 -8.09
N LEU A 127 6.73 7.37 -8.85
CA LEU A 127 6.63 7.25 -10.31
C LEU A 127 8.01 7.39 -10.97
N ALA A 128 8.81 8.39 -10.57
CA ALA A 128 10.14 8.61 -11.13
C ALA A 128 11.09 7.44 -10.83
N ILE A 129 11.08 6.93 -9.59
CA ILE A 129 11.91 5.79 -9.18
C ILE A 129 11.50 4.52 -9.91
N GLY A 130 10.19 4.22 -9.97
CA GLY A 130 9.66 3.04 -10.66
C GLY A 130 9.99 3.06 -12.15
N PHE A 131 9.93 4.24 -12.79
CA PHE A 131 10.29 4.37 -14.20
C PHE A 131 11.78 4.10 -14.42
N ALA A 132 12.64 4.64 -13.55
CA ALA A 132 14.07 4.38 -13.59
C ALA A 132 14.37 2.89 -13.41
N ALA A 133 13.76 2.23 -12.43
CA ALA A 133 13.90 0.79 -12.19
C ALA A 133 13.43 -0.03 -13.40
N GLY A 134 12.30 0.33 -14.00
CA GLY A 134 11.78 -0.31 -15.20
C GLY A 134 12.72 -0.19 -16.41
N ARG A 135 13.40 0.94 -16.58
CA ARG A 135 14.39 1.13 -17.66
C ARG A 135 15.68 0.33 -17.48
N LEU A 136 15.96 -0.16 -16.28
CA LEU A 136 17.09 -1.07 -16.03
C LEU A 136 16.79 -2.52 -16.47
N GLY A 137 15.58 -2.78 -16.97
CA GLY A 137 15.15 -4.06 -17.55
C GLY A 137 14.23 -4.85 -16.63
N ASP A 138 13.48 -5.78 -17.22
CA ASP A 138 12.40 -6.53 -16.56
C ASP A 138 12.85 -7.27 -15.29
N ARG A 139 14.03 -7.90 -15.32
CA ARG A 139 14.60 -8.58 -14.14
C ARG A 139 14.87 -7.63 -12.97
N ALA A 140 15.40 -6.44 -13.26
CA ALA A 140 15.68 -5.43 -12.24
C ALA A 140 14.38 -4.79 -11.73
N SER A 141 13.44 -4.54 -12.64
CA SER A 141 12.09 -4.04 -12.34
C SER A 141 11.35 -4.97 -11.36
N LEU A 142 11.26 -6.26 -11.68
CA LEU A 142 10.64 -7.27 -10.82
C LEU A 142 11.38 -7.44 -9.49
N GLY A 143 12.71 -7.36 -9.49
CA GLY A 143 13.52 -7.39 -8.27
C GLY A 143 13.24 -6.20 -7.35
N PHE A 144 13.14 -5.00 -7.92
CA PHE A 144 12.80 -3.77 -7.20
C PHE A 144 11.40 -3.84 -6.60
N MET A 145 10.41 -4.34 -7.34
CA MET A 145 9.05 -4.60 -6.85
C MET A 145 9.08 -5.57 -5.67
N ALA A 146 9.72 -6.74 -5.83
CA ALA A 146 9.81 -7.74 -4.77
C ALA A 146 10.46 -7.20 -3.48
N GLU A 147 11.48 -6.36 -3.59
CA GLU A 147 12.10 -5.72 -2.42
C GLU A 147 11.20 -4.64 -1.80
N THR A 148 10.43 -3.92 -2.62
CA THR A 148 9.46 -2.93 -2.14
C THR A 148 8.39 -3.63 -1.30
N GLU A 149 7.75 -4.67 -1.83
CA GLU A 149 6.70 -5.40 -1.11
C GLU A 149 7.23 -6.08 0.16
N ARG A 150 8.44 -6.64 0.11
CA ARG A 150 9.08 -7.17 1.33
C ARG A 150 9.34 -6.10 2.38
N GLN A 151 9.62 -4.86 1.99
CA GLN A 151 9.75 -3.76 2.94
C GLN A 151 8.39 -3.27 3.42
N VAL A 152 7.35 -3.25 2.58
CA VAL A 152 5.97 -2.93 2.97
C VAL A 152 5.46 -3.96 3.99
N GLU A 153 5.62 -5.25 3.72
CA GLU A 153 5.28 -6.35 4.64
C GLU A 153 5.91 -6.14 6.02
N GLN A 154 7.21 -5.79 6.08
CA GLN A 154 7.90 -5.50 7.34
C GLN A 154 7.32 -4.28 8.09
N HIS A 155 6.83 -3.26 7.37
CA HIS A 155 6.15 -2.12 8.00
C HIS A 155 4.77 -2.52 8.53
N LEU A 156 4.00 -3.32 7.78
CA LEU A 156 2.70 -3.85 8.21
C LEU A 156 2.84 -4.74 9.45
N ASP A 157 3.86 -5.60 9.49
CA ASP A 157 4.22 -6.37 10.70
C ASP A 157 4.51 -5.47 11.91
N GLY A 158 5.19 -4.35 11.68
CA GLY A 158 5.43 -3.33 12.68
C GLY A 158 4.12 -2.71 13.19
N HIS A 159 3.24 -2.33 12.26
CA HIS A 159 1.95 -1.72 12.57
C HIS A 159 1.03 -2.67 13.35
N MET A 160 1.02 -3.97 13.01
CA MET A 160 0.23 -4.98 13.74
C MET A 160 0.62 -5.11 15.21
N LYS A 161 1.88 -4.78 15.55
CA LYS A 161 2.38 -4.79 16.94
C LYS A 161 2.00 -3.53 17.71
N THR A 162 1.81 -2.40 17.03
CA THR A 162 1.59 -1.09 17.67
C THR A 162 0.16 -0.60 17.60
N LEU A 163 -0.64 -1.09 16.65
CA LEU A 163 -2.07 -0.81 16.59
C LEU A 163 -2.75 -1.15 17.93
N PRO A 164 -3.70 -0.32 18.41
CA PRO A 164 -4.48 -0.63 19.60
C PRO A 164 -5.10 -2.03 19.51
N GLN A 165 -5.12 -2.77 20.63
CA GLN A 165 -5.59 -4.15 20.64
C GLN A 165 -7.08 -4.25 20.24
N ASN A 166 -7.85 -3.25 20.64
CA ASN A 166 -9.28 -3.12 20.38
C ASN A 166 -9.60 -2.55 18.98
N ASP A 167 -8.60 -2.12 18.20
CA ASP A 167 -8.81 -1.62 16.84
C ASP A 167 -8.91 -2.78 15.84
N HIS A 168 -9.93 -3.62 16.01
CA HIS A 168 -10.14 -4.81 15.21
C HIS A 168 -10.28 -4.49 13.72
N ALA A 169 -10.96 -3.40 13.39
CA ALA A 169 -11.13 -2.93 12.00
C ALA A 169 -9.80 -2.57 11.32
N SER A 170 -8.93 -1.76 11.93
CA SER A 170 -7.64 -1.44 11.31
C SER A 170 -6.74 -2.67 11.21
N ARG A 171 -6.77 -3.55 12.23
CA ARG A 171 -5.99 -4.79 12.24
C ARG A 171 -6.40 -5.75 11.13
N ALA A 172 -7.70 -5.88 10.86
CA ALA A 172 -8.21 -6.72 9.77
C ALA A 172 -7.73 -6.23 8.40
N ILE A 173 -7.77 -4.91 8.17
CA ILE A 173 -7.25 -4.29 6.94
C ILE A 173 -5.75 -4.58 6.80
N VAL A 174 -4.95 -4.26 7.83
CA VAL A 174 -3.50 -4.44 7.79
C VAL A 174 -3.11 -5.91 7.58
N GLU A 175 -3.82 -6.85 8.19
CA GLU A 175 -3.55 -8.28 8.00
C GLU A 175 -3.86 -8.74 6.58
N GLN A 176 -4.96 -8.31 5.97
CA GLN A 176 -5.25 -8.64 4.57
C GLN A 176 -4.19 -8.05 3.64
N MET A 177 -3.83 -6.78 3.83
CA MET A 177 -2.77 -6.13 3.06
C MET A 177 -1.48 -6.94 3.16
N ARG A 178 -1.06 -7.31 4.38
CA ARG A 178 0.17 -8.09 4.60
C ARG A 178 0.20 -9.41 3.82
N GLN A 179 -0.95 -10.09 3.70
CA GLN A 179 -1.06 -11.34 2.93
C GLN A 179 -0.94 -11.09 1.42
N ASP A 180 -1.61 -10.06 0.92
CA ASP A 180 -1.58 -9.66 -0.50
C ASP A 180 -0.16 -9.26 -0.91
N GLU A 181 0.53 -8.46 -0.09
CA GLU A 181 1.89 -7.97 -0.32
C GLU A 181 2.93 -9.10 -0.36
N ALA A 182 2.79 -10.08 0.54
CA ALA A 182 3.63 -11.27 0.50
C ALA A 182 3.42 -12.08 -0.80
N ALA A 183 2.18 -12.15 -1.30
CA ALA A 183 1.87 -12.82 -2.55
C ALA A 183 2.44 -12.07 -3.77
N HIS A 184 2.39 -10.73 -3.78
CA HIS A 184 3.01 -9.91 -4.81
C HIS A 184 4.53 -10.08 -4.85
N ALA A 185 5.20 -10.04 -3.69
CA ALA A 185 6.63 -10.29 -3.59
C ALA A 185 7.01 -11.67 -4.15
N ALA A 186 6.24 -12.71 -3.78
CA ALA A 186 6.46 -14.06 -4.26
C ALA A 186 6.24 -14.18 -5.77
N ALA A 187 5.19 -13.54 -6.31
CA ALA A 187 4.91 -13.51 -7.74
C ALA A 187 6.03 -12.80 -8.52
N ALA A 188 6.55 -11.68 -8.01
CA ALA A 188 7.65 -10.93 -8.60
C ALA A 188 8.93 -11.77 -8.72
N ILE A 189 9.27 -12.50 -7.66
CA ILE A 189 10.41 -13.42 -7.64
C ILE A 189 10.17 -14.60 -8.58
N GLY A 190 8.98 -15.20 -8.54
CA GLY A 190 8.59 -16.30 -9.45
C GLY A 190 8.63 -15.92 -10.93
N ALA A 191 8.35 -14.65 -11.25
CA ALA A 191 8.46 -14.08 -12.59
C ALA A 191 9.90 -13.75 -13.02
N GLY A 192 10.91 -14.04 -12.18
CA GLY A 192 12.33 -13.88 -12.51
C GLY A 192 12.98 -12.62 -11.93
N GLY A 193 12.37 -11.98 -10.93
CA GLY A 193 12.94 -10.86 -10.20
C GLY A 193 14.37 -11.14 -9.70
N GLY A 194 15.27 -10.19 -9.95
CA GLY A 194 16.65 -10.26 -9.48
C GLY A 194 16.80 -9.78 -8.03
N GLU A 195 17.87 -10.18 -7.36
CA GLU A 195 18.19 -9.61 -6.06
C GLU A 195 18.59 -8.13 -6.19
N VAL A 196 18.03 -7.29 -5.33
CA VAL A 196 18.39 -5.87 -5.26
C VAL A 196 19.70 -5.72 -4.46
N PRO A 197 20.73 -5.04 -5.00
CA PRO A 197 22.00 -4.84 -4.29
C PRO A 197 21.82 -4.15 -2.93
N PHE A 198 22.63 -4.53 -1.94
CA PHE A 198 22.56 -3.98 -0.59
C PHE A 198 22.52 -2.44 -0.51
N PRO A 199 23.36 -1.69 -1.25
CA PRO A 199 23.32 -0.22 -1.19
C PRO A 199 21.95 0.35 -1.59
N VAL A 200 21.31 -0.25 -2.59
CA VAL A 200 19.98 0.17 -3.06
C VAL A 200 18.92 -0.17 -2.01
N ARG A 201 18.95 -1.38 -1.44
CA ARG A 201 18.04 -1.76 -0.33
C ARG A 201 18.16 -0.83 0.87
N ALA A 202 19.38 -0.46 1.24
CA ALA A 202 19.64 0.48 2.32
C ALA A 202 19.05 1.87 2.03
N LEU A 203 19.20 2.36 0.79
CA LEU A 203 18.60 3.63 0.36
C LEU A 203 17.07 3.58 0.38
N MET A 204 16.47 2.50 -0.11
CA MET A 204 15.01 2.29 -0.06
C MET A 204 14.49 2.36 1.38
N ARG A 205 15.16 1.68 2.32
CA ARG A 205 14.79 1.73 3.75
C ARG A 205 14.90 3.12 4.33
N ALA A 206 15.96 3.87 3.97
CA ALA A 206 16.13 5.24 4.43
C ALA A 206 15.02 6.15 3.92
N ALA A 207 14.69 6.07 2.63
CA ALA A 207 13.59 6.83 2.02
C ALA A 207 12.24 6.45 2.65
N SER A 208 11.97 5.15 2.81
CA SER A 208 10.76 4.63 3.46
C SER A 208 10.63 5.15 4.90
N LYS A 209 11.72 5.20 5.67
CA LYS A 209 11.69 5.75 7.04
C LYS A 209 11.34 7.25 7.08
N ILE A 210 11.80 8.03 6.11
CA ILE A 210 11.44 9.44 5.99
C ILE A 210 9.95 9.57 5.67
N MET A 211 9.48 8.79 4.68
CA MET A 211 8.09 8.77 4.26
C MET A 211 7.16 8.38 5.41
N THR A 212 7.40 7.25 6.06
CA THR A 212 6.56 6.73 7.15
C THR A 212 6.50 7.70 8.33
N ARG A 213 7.64 8.26 8.75
CA ARG A 213 7.68 9.26 9.83
C ARG A 213 6.90 10.53 9.47
N THR A 214 6.99 10.97 8.22
CA THR A 214 6.32 12.20 7.77
C THR A 214 4.82 11.99 7.62
N ALA A 215 4.42 10.90 6.94
CA ALA A 215 3.02 10.52 6.72
C ALA A 215 2.27 10.20 8.02
N TYR A 216 2.97 9.76 9.07
CA TYR A 216 2.35 9.56 10.38
C TYR A 216 1.72 10.84 10.95
N TYR A 217 2.23 12.03 10.57
CA TYR A 217 1.75 13.32 11.10
C TYR A 217 1.06 14.22 10.07
N ILE A 218 1.42 14.12 8.78
CA ILE A 218 1.04 15.10 7.75
C ILE A 218 0.09 14.50 6.73
#